data_AF-A0A662R898-F1
#
_entry.id   AF-A0A662R898-F1
#
_cell.length_a   1.000
_cell.length_b   1.000
_cell.length_c   1.000
_cell.angle_alpha   90.00
_cell.angle_beta   90.00
_cell.angle_gamma   90.00
#
_symmetry.space_group_name_H-M   'P 1'
#
loop_
_entity.id
_entity.type
_entity.pdbx_description
1 polymer ?
#
loop_
_entity_poly.entity_id
_entity_poly.type
_entity_poly.pdbx_seq_one_letter_code
_entity_poly.pdbx_strand_id
1 'polypeptide(L)'
;MYVLIDLDENVAIDPELGVIGEMDEYNITANLAIMSDRLDKLENIADDLFESLDPMTTPLITYPNREGIYRNLGRVSNFAYGFIFGMLIAALLALGLKGVM
;
A
#
# COMPACT_ATOMS: atom_id res chain seq x y z
N MET A 1 -9.16 29.50 -4.16
CA MET A 1 -7.90 28.73 -4.38
C MET A 1 -6.79 29.75 -4.52
N TYR A 2 -5.81 29.88 -3.63
CA TYR A 2 -4.75 30.91 -3.75
C TYR A 2 -3.48 30.35 -4.39
N VAL A 3 -2.68 31.22 -5.02
CA VAL A 3 -1.38 30.87 -5.59
C VAL A 3 -0.29 31.53 -4.74
N LEU A 4 0.68 30.73 -4.30
CA LEU A 4 1.86 31.26 -3.59
C LEU A 4 2.79 31.89 -4.62
N ILE A 5 3.14 33.16 -4.43
CA ILE A 5 4.02 33.91 -5.33
C ILE A 5 5.47 33.82 -4.83
N ASP A 6 5.66 33.95 -3.52
CA ASP A 6 6.96 33.89 -2.87
C ASP A 6 6.84 33.23 -1.48
N LEU A 7 7.63 32.18 -1.24
CA LEU A 7 7.64 31.41 0.01
C LEU A 7 8.50 32.07 1.10
N ASP A 8 9.47 32.90 0.72
CA ASP A 8 10.40 33.51 1.67
C ASP A 8 9.80 34.78 2.30
N GLU A 9 8.97 35.50 1.53
CA GLU A 9 8.26 36.73 1.94
C GLU A 9 6.81 36.46 2.37
N ASN A 10 6.36 35.19 2.32
CA ASN A 10 5.02 34.75 2.73
C ASN A 10 3.88 35.52 2.03
N VAL A 11 4.01 35.75 0.71
CA VAL A 11 3.04 36.50 -0.09
C VAL A 11 2.17 35.56 -0.92
N ALA A 12 0.85 35.70 -0.79
CA ALA A 12 -0.14 34.94 -1.55
C ALA A 12 -1.09 35.84 -2.34
N ILE A 13 -1.56 35.35 -3.49
CA ILE A 13 -2.61 36.00 -4.28
C ILE A 13 -3.89 35.17 -4.27
N ASP A 14 -5.03 35.85 -4.07
CA ASP A 14 -6.34 35.29 -4.37
C ASP A 14 -6.65 35.52 -5.87
N PRO A 15 -6.60 34.49 -6.73
CA PRO A 15 -6.84 34.61 -8.16
C PRO A 15 -8.31 34.86 -8.52
N GLU A 16 -9.26 34.70 -7.59
CA GLU A 16 -10.66 35.05 -7.86
C GLU A 16 -10.92 36.54 -7.64
N LEU A 17 -10.24 37.15 -6.65
CA LEU A 17 -10.41 38.56 -6.29
C LEU A 17 -9.28 39.46 -6.83
N GLY A 18 -8.18 38.89 -7.31
CA GLY A 18 -7.01 39.62 -7.79
C GLY A 18 -6.26 40.38 -6.70
N VAL A 19 -6.49 40.02 -5.43
CA VAL A 19 -5.91 40.71 -4.26
C VAL A 19 -4.64 39.99 -3.85
N ILE A 20 -3.56 40.77 -3.68
CA ILE A 20 -2.26 40.31 -3.18
C ILE A 20 -2.16 40.73 -1.71
N GLY A 21 -1.78 39.80 -0.83
CA GLY A 21 -1.63 40.06 0.60
C GLY A 21 -0.49 39.27 1.24
N GLU A 22 0.06 39.84 2.31
CA GLU A 22 1.02 39.20 3.20
C GLU A 22 0.30 38.18 4.09
N MET A 23 0.82 36.96 4.19
CA MET A 23 0.24 35.91 5.02
C MET A 23 0.55 36.17 6.49
N ASP A 24 -0.48 36.46 7.28
CA ASP A 24 -0.42 36.60 8.74
C ASP A 24 -0.07 35.25 9.41
N GLU A 25 0.99 35.24 10.23
CA GLU A 25 1.48 34.07 10.97
C GLU A 25 0.42 33.44 11.90
N TYR A 26 -0.59 34.23 12.32
CA TYR A 26 -1.71 33.75 13.14
C TYR A 26 -2.93 33.30 12.34
N ASN A 27 -3.01 33.65 11.05
CA ASN A 27 -3.98 33.10 10.12
C ASN A 27 -3.30 32.08 9.22
N ILE A 28 -3.06 30.90 9.79
CA ILE A 28 -2.57 29.72 9.07
C ILE A 28 -3.66 29.32 8.06
N THR A 29 -3.67 29.97 6.91
CA THR A 29 -4.48 29.54 5.78
C THR A 29 -3.82 28.26 5.28
N ALA A 30 -4.38 27.12 5.67
CA ALA A 30 -3.82 25.81 5.36
C ALA A 30 -3.68 25.67 3.84
N ASN A 31 -2.51 25.25 3.38
CA ASN A 31 -2.27 24.93 1.98
C ASN A 31 -3.09 23.70 1.60
N LEU A 32 -4.33 23.94 1.16
CA LEU A 32 -5.29 22.91 0.78
C LEU A 32 -4.78 22.03 -0.36
N ALA A 33 -3.92 22.54 -1.24
CA ALA A 33 -3.36 21.77 -2.34
C ALA A 33 -2.39 20.69 -1.85
N ILE A 34 -1.48 21.04 -0.93
CA ILE A 34 -0.58 20.05 -0.30
C ILE A 34 -1.39 19.06 0.53
N MET A 35 -2.42 19.53 1.23
CA MET A 35 -3.25 18.67 2.06
C MET A 35 -4.03 17.65 1.20
N SER A 36 -4.57 18.09 0.06
CA SER A 36 -5.24 17.21 -0.92
C SER A 36 -4.30 16.13 -1.45
N ASP A 37 -3.10 16.49 -1.92
CA ASP A 37 -2.13 15.51 -2.44
C ASP A 37 -1.72 14.48 -1.38
N ARG A 38 -1.65 14.88 -0.10
CA ARG A 38 -1.39 13.96 1.01
C ARG A 38 -2.58 13.04 1.29
N LEU A 39 -3.81 13.56 1.21
CA LEU A 39 -5.03 12.77 1.33
C LEU A 39 -5.14 11.74 0.20
N ASP A 40 -4.91 12.15 -1.05
CA ASP A 40 -4.95 11.27 -2.21
C ASP A 40 -3.94 10.13 -2.07
N LYS A 41 -2.71 10.44 -1.61
CA LYS A 41 -1.70 9.40 -1.33
C LYS A 41 -2.13 8.43 -0.24
N LEU A 42 -2.77 8.94 0.82
CA LEU A 42 -3.25 8.12 1.93
C LEU A 42 -4.37 7.18 1.46
N GLU A 43 -5.30 7.69 0.65
CA GLU A 43 -6.40 6.92 0.06
C GLU A 43 -5.87 5.82 -0.84
N ASN A 44 -4.93 6.13 -1.74
CA ASN A 44 -4.28 5.12 -2.58
C ASN A 44 -3.58 4.01 -1.79
N ILE A 45 -2.93 4.32 -0.67
CA ILE A 45 -2.29 3.32 0.19
C ILE A 45 -3.35 2.49 0.94
N ALA A 46 -4.43 3.11 1.38
CA ALA A 46 -5.52 2.42 2.05
C ALA A 46 -6.21 1.43 1.09
N ASP A 47 -6.47 1.85 -0.15
CA ASP A 47 -7.03 1.01 -1.19
C ASP A 47 -6.10 -0.16 -1.53
N ASP A 48 -4.79 0.09 -1.70
CA ASP A 48 -3.80 -0.98 -1.92
C ASP A 48 -3.78 -2.01 -0.78
N LEU A 49 -3.96 -1.55 0.47
CA LEU A 49 -4.06 -2.46 1.62
C LEU A 49 -5.32 -3.32 1.56
N PHE A 50 -6.48 -2.75 1.22
CA PHE A 50 -7.71 -3.52 1.05
C PHE A 50 -7.61 -4.48 -0.13
N GLU A 51 -7.01 -4.04 -1.24
CA GLU A 51 -6.77 -4.85 -2.42
C GLU A 51 -5.80 -6.00 -2.13
N SER A 52 -4.85 -5.85 -1.20
CA SER A 52 -3.91 -6.92 -0.81
C SER A 52 -4.58 -8.21 -0.29
N LEU A 53 -5.85 -8.11 0.13
CA LEU A 53 -6.66 -9.25 0.56
C LEU A 53 -7.23 -10.05 -0.63
N ASP A 54 -7.33 -9.44 -1.82
CA ASP A 54 -7.73 -10.13 -3.03
C ASP A 54 -6.50 -10.70 -3.75
N PRO A 55 -6.38 -12.04 -3.89
CA PRO A 55 -5.24 -12.65 -4.57
C PRO A 55 -5.15 -12.36 -6.08
N MET A 56 -6.14 -11.68 -6.67
CA MET A 56 -6.18 -11.27 -8.08
C MET A 56 -5.67 -9.85 -8.31
N THR A 57 -5.43 -9.06 -7.26
CA THR A 57 -4.89 -7.70 -7.36
C THR A 57 -3.37 -7.74 -7.42
N THR A 58 -2.77 -6.61 -7.79
CA THR A 58 -1.30 -6.42 -7.81
C THR A 58 -0.97 -5.22 -6.93
N PRO A 59 0.06 -5.31 -6.06
CA PRO A 59 0.39 -4.23 -5.16
C PRO A 59 0.75 -2.95 -5.93
N LEU A 60 0.30 -1.79 -5.46
CA LEU A 60 0.55 -0.48 -6.05
C LEU A 60 2.05 -0.19 -6.18
N ILE A 61 2.85 -0.62 -5.20
CA ILE A 61 4.31 -0.48 -5.18
C ILE A 61 4.95 -1.84 -5.50
N THR A 62 4.97 -2.20 -6.78
CA THR A 62 5.56 -3.45 -7.22
C THR A 62 6.50 -3.27 -8.41
N TYR A 63 7.63 -3.98 -8.37
CA TYR A 63 8.57 -4.06 -9.48
C TYR A 63 7.88 -4.62 -10.73
N PRO A 64 8.24 -4.17 -11.95
CA PRO A 64 7.64 -4.67 -13.18
C PRO A 64 7.75 -6.20 -13.30
N ASN A 65 6.77 -6.84 -13.95
CA ASN A 65 6.63 -8.30 -14.14
C ASN A 65 6.34 -9.12 -12.87
N ARG A 66 5.54 -8.59 -11.95
CA ARG A 66 5.14 -9.24 -10.68
C ARG A 66 3.63 -9.39 -10.55
N GLU A 67 2.92 -9.34 -11.67
CA GLU A 67 1.48 -9.58 -11.73
C GLU A 67 1.14 -10.95 -11.13
N GLY A 68 0.10 -10.99 -10.30
CA GLY A 68 -0.36 -12.24 -9.67
C GLY A 68 0.61 -12.82 -8.64
N ILE A 69 1.51 -12.01 -8.06
CA ILE A 69 2.45 -12.48 -7.03
C ILE A 69 1.73 -13.14 -5.86
N TYR A 70 0.60 -12.57 -5.42
CA TYR A 70 -0.19 -13.10 -4.32
C TYR A 70 -0.71 -14.51 -4.63
N ARG A 71 -1.21 -14.72 -5.85
CA ARG A 71 -1.68 -16.03 -6.32
C ARG A 71 -0.56 -17.06 -6.40
N ASN A 72 0.60 -16.67 -6.92
CA ASN A 72 1.74 -17.57 -7.05
C ASN A 72 2.34 -17.92 -5.69
N LEU A 73 2.46 -16.95 -4.78
CA LEU A 73 2.96 -17.17 -3.42
C LEU A 73 2.06 -18.14 -2.66
N GLY A 74 0.73 -17.93 -2.72
CA GLY A 74 -0.24 -18.79 -2.05
C GLY A 74 -0.25 -20.24 -2.55
N ARG A 75 -0.03 -20.45 -3.86
CA ARG A 75 0.11 -21.81 -4.41
C ARG A 75 1.37 -22.51 -3.92
N VAL A 76 2.50 -21.81 -3.96
CA VAL A 76 3.80 -22.39 -3.59
C VAL A 76 3.85 -22.71 -2.10
N SER A 77 3.34 -21.81 -1.25
CA SER A 77 3.30 -22.05 0.21
C SER A 77 2.39 -23.23 0.55
N ASN A 78 1.17 -23.28 -0.01
CA ASN A 78 0.25 -24.41 0.21
C ASN A 78 0.82 -25.74 -0.30
N PHE A 79 1.52 -25.74 -1.43
CA PHE A 79 2.22 -26.93 -1.92
C PHE A 79 3.33 -27.38 -0.95
N ALA A 80 4.15 -26.45 -0.46
CA ALA A 80 5.20 -26.77 0.50
C ALA A 80 4.65 -27.34 1.81
N TYR A 81 3.58 -26.75 2.36
CA TYR A 81 2.91 -27.30 3.55
C TYR A 81 2.36 -28.70 3.30
N GLY A 82 1.64 -28.90 2.18
CA GLY A 82 1.10 -30.20 1.81
C GLY A 82 2.20 -31.27 1.66
N PHE A 83 3.34 -30.90 1.07
CA PHE A 83 4.48 -31.79 0.91
C PHE A 83 5.12 -32.18 2.26
N ILE A 84 5.32 -31.22 3.16
CA ILE A 84 5.90 -31.47 4.49
C ILE A 84 4.96 -32.37 5.32
N PHE A 85 3.66 -32.06 5.35
CA PHE A 85 2.69 -32.89 6.07
C PHE A 85 2.55 -34.29 5.44
N GLY A 86 2.55 -34.38 4.11
CA GLY A 86 2.53 -35.66 3.40
C GLY A 86 3.73 -36.54 3.73
N MET A 87 4.94 -35.96 3.75
CA MET A 87 6.17 -36.64 4.17
C MET A 87 6.09 -37.13 5.63
N LEU A 88 5.56 -36.30 6.52
CA LEU A 88 5.42 -36.65 7.94
C LEU A 88 4.46 -37.82 8.14
N ILE A 89 3.30 -37.79 7.48
CA ILE A 89 2.32 -38.89 7.51
C ILE A 89 2.92 -40.17 6.90
N ALA A 90 3.60 -40.07 5.76
CA ALA A 90 4.25 -41.21 5.12
C ALA A 90 5.32 -41.84 6.02
N ALA A 91 6.12 -41.02 6.71
CA ALA A 91 7.11 -41.50 7.67
C ALA A 91 6.46 -42.20 8.88
N LEU A 92 5.38 -41.64 9.42
CA LEU A 92 4.61 -42.26 10.51
C LEU A 92 4.00 -43.61 10.10
N LEU A 93 3.43 -43.69 8.89
CA LEU A 93 2.89 -44.94 8.35
C LEU A 93 4.00 -45.97 8.14
N ALA A 94 5.16 -45.57 7.60
CA ALA A 94 6.29 -46.46 7.40
C ALA A 94 6.84 -47.01 8.72
N LEU A 95 6.93 -46.18 9.76
CA LEU A 95 7.35 -46.60 11.10
C LEU A 95 6.30 -47.49 11.79
N GLY A 96 5.02 -47.14 11.66
CA GLY A 96 3.90 -47.93 12.20
C GLY A 96 3.80 -49.32 11.55
N LEU A 97 3.95 -49.42 10.22
CA LEU A 97 4.01 -50.72 9.53
C LEU A 97 5.23 -51.55 9.96
N LYS A 98 6.37 -50.91 10.25
CA LYS A 98 7.58 -51.60 10.70
C LYS A 98 7.49 -52.15 12.13
N GLY A 99 6.58 -51.63 12.96
CA GLY A 99 6.32 -52.11 14.32
C GLY A 99 5.24 -53.20 14.41
N VAL A 100 4.55 -53.50 13.29
CA VAL A 100 3.48 -54.52 13.20
C VAL A 100 4.00 -55.82 12.55
N MET A 101 5.16 -55.77 11.87
CA MET A 101 5.93 -56.95 11.44
C MET A 101 6.98 -57.32 12.49
#